data_AF-A0A520E3A4-F1
#
_entry.id   AF-A0A520E3A4-F1
#
_cell.length_a   1.000
_cell.length_b   1.000
_cell.length_c   1.000
_cell.angle_alpha   90.00
_cell.angle_beta   90.00
_cell.angle_gamma   90.00
#
_symmetry.space_group_name_H-M   'P 1'
#
loop_
_entity.id
_entity.type
_entity.pdbx_description
1 polymer ?
#
loop_
_entity_poly.entity_id
_entity_poly.type
_entity_poly.pdbx_seq_one_letter_code
_entity_poly.pdbx_strand_id
1 'polypeptide(L)'
;ASTRGLELPVAEPRTVYSAAPRRVVVPHTNIPDNIAGGALVLRQRIDRSGVVVTSIVDQILGPGLNIQNTNLDVLDSFPIVVTGWWLRLPSWDPTETADQLWERLSPALPALEVSGDKDPLIVEADPRVLTVVGLLVEDERDYGQPGPCWMFLLRVRTGTTRDGAPVYGTVLLAGLELNDSTSTRTPIAAGLADKKVAIVGVGAIGHHIAADLARTGVHRLDLVDCDWVDPNTRARSYGPVSHAGMSKTAALAEHLRGTALAGSVGSWDINVTRLFEHDDDSDTERNRRRVLRTLMDADLIIDATANPNATAILNAVALNRSPLLTVAGTPGLWGGWVALVRPGQTGCTECLAHHRADHATLRD
;
A
#
# COMPACT_ATOMS: atom_id res chain seq x y z
N ALA A 1 1.51 23.99 15.17
CA ALA A 1 1.34 25.32 14.58
C ALA A 1 0.47 25.19 13.33
N SER A 2 -0.54 26.04 13.15
CA SER A 2 -1.55 25.92 12.08
C SER A 2 -0.97 26.38 10.74
N THR A 3 -0.77 25.46 9.80
CA THR A 3 -0.35 25.71 8.41
C THR A 3 -1.54 26.14 7.53
N ARG A 4 -2.31 27.15 7.95
CA ARG A 4 -3.37 27.73 7.09
C ARG A 4 -2.72 28.69 6.10
N GLY A 5 -2.73 28.33 4.82
CA GLY A 5 -2.50 29.26 3.70
C GLY A 5 -1.07 29.37 3.17
N LEU A 6 -0.18 28.42 3.47
CA LEU A 6 1.13 28.34 2.81
C LEU A 6 1.02 27.42 1.60
N GLU A 7 1.20 27.95 0.40
CA GLU A 7 1.58 27.15 -0.76
C GLU A 7 2.92 26.49 -0.40
N LEU A 8 2.90 25.18 -0.25
CA LEU A 8 4.11 24.43 0.01
C LEU A 8 4.76 24.12 -1.34
N PRO A 9 6.04 24.46 -1.52
CA PRO A 9 6.75 24.15 -2.75
C PRO A 9 6.77 22.63 -2.99
N VAL A 10 6.51 22.21 -4.23
CA VAL A 10 6.48 20.80 -4.66
C VAL A 10 7.55 20.60 -5.73
N ALA A 11 8.28 19.48 -5.69
CA ALA A 11 9.28 19.14 -6.69
C ALA A 11 8.67 18.99 -8.09
N GLU A 12 9.39 19.44 -9.13
CA GLU A 12 9.03 19.23 -10.54
C GLU A 12 10.16 18.49 -11.30
N PRO A 13 10.32 17.17 -11.11
CA PRO A 13 11.38 16.41 -11.77
C PRO A 13 11.23 16.47 -13.30
N ARG A 14 12.31 16.78 -14.01
CA ARG A 14 12.30 16.88 -15.48
C ARG A 14 12.01 15.53 -16.13
N THR A 15 12.37 14.45 -15.45
CA THR A 15 12.08 13.05 -15.82
C THR A 15 10.59 12.73 -15.95
N VAL A 16 9.68 13.51 -15.35
CA VAL A 16 8.24 13.32 -15.48
C VAL A 16 7.73 13.66 -16.89
N TYR A 17 8.37 14.60 -17.57
CA TYR A 17 7.93 15.16 -18.85
C TYR A 17 8.45 14.41 -20.08
N SER A 18 9.48 13.57 -19.93
CA SER A 18 10.14 12.88 -21.06
C SER A 18 9.67 11.42 -21.25
N ALA A 19 8.84 10.88 -20.35
CA ALA A 19 8.55 9.44 -20.32
C ALA A 19 7.20 9.05 -20.97
N ALA A 20 7.25 8.10 -21.91
CA ALA A 20 6.10 7.40 -22.50
C ALA A 20 5.12 6.92 -21.41
N PRO A 21 3.79 6.78 -21.64
CA PRO A 21 2.78 6.61 -20.57
C PRO A 21 2.97 5.41 -19.63
N ARG A 22 3.88 4.48 -19.96
CA ARG A 22 4.26 3.36 -19.10
C ARG A 22 5.29 3.80 -18.06
N ARG A 23 5.31 3.10 -16.93
CA ARG A 23 6.18 3.40 -15.79
C ARG A 23 6.69 2.10 -15.17
N VAL A 24 7.82 2.19 -14.49
CA VAL A 24 8.34 1.10 -13.66
C VAL A 24 8.24 1.53 -12.22
N VAL A 25 7.59 0.73 -11.40
CA VAL A 25 7.45 1.00 -9.98
C VAL A 25 8.68 0.49 -9.25
N VAL A 26 9.28 1.30 -8.38
CA VAL A 26 10.50 0.96 -7.65
C VAL A 26 10.22 1.09 -6.15
N PRO A 27 10.58 0.12 -5.29
CA PRO A 27 10.49 0.34 -3.86
C PRO A 27 11.38 1.51 -3.45
N HIS A 28 10.92 2.36 -2.52
CA HIS A 28 11.78 3.39 -1.95
C HIS A 28 13.01 2.75 -1.33
N THR A 29 14.18 3.11 -1.85
CA THR A 29 15.44 2.45 -1.52
C THR A 29 16.58 3.46 -1.55
N ASN A 30 17.46 3.41 -0.55
CA ASN A 30 18.68 4.19 -0.54
C ASN A 30 19.82 3.34 -1.08
N ILE A 31 20.30 3.66 -2.28
CA ILE A 31 21.39 2.94 -2.93
C ILE A 31 22.72 3.59 -2.51
N PRO A 32 23.65 2.87 -1.86
CA PRO A 32 24.95 3.42 -1.47
C PRO A 32 25.71 4.04 -2.65
N ASP A 33 26.30 5.21 -2.44
CA ASP A 33 26.98 5.98 -3.50
C ASP A 33 28.20 5.27 -4.10
N ASN A 34 28.83 4.38 -3.33
CA ASN A 34 29.97 3.59 -3.76
C ASN A 34 29.58 2.43 -4.70
N ILE A 35 28.29 2.18 -4.93
CA ILE A 35 27.80 1.13 -5.81
C ILE A 35 27.36 1.76 -7.13
N ALA A 36 28.12 1.48 -8.19
CA ALA A 36 27.91 2.06 -9.52
C ALA A 36 26.85 1.32 -10.35
N GLY A 37 26.45 0.11 -9.95
CA GLY A 37 25.47 -0.68 -10.67
C GLY A 37 25.40 -2.13 -10.22
N GLY A 38 24.55 -2.89 -10.88
CA GLY A 38 24.36 -4.31 -10.65
C GLY A 38 23.19 -4.87 -11.44
N ALA A 39 22.47 -5.82 -10.85
CA ALA A 39 21.33 -6.50 -11.48
C ALA A 39 20.00 -6.09 -10.84
N LEU A 40 18.94 -6.16 -11.64
CA LEU A 40 17.56 -5.99 -11.19
C LEU A 40 16.78 -7.28 -11.44
N VAL A 41 15.91 -7.61 -10.50
CA VAL A 41 14.80 -8.54 -10.73
C VAL A 41 13.54 -7.70 -10.75
N LEU A 42 12.81 -7.75 -11.86
CA LEU A 42 11.55 -7.06 -12.05
C LEU A 42 10.43 -8.09 -12.22
N ARG A 43 9.25 -7.74 -11.72
CA ARG A 43 8.01 -8.45 -11.99
C ARG A 43 7.11 -7.61 -12.88
N GLN A 44 6.47 -8.22 -13.87
CA GLN A 44 5.67 -7.51 -14.87
C GLN A 44 4.22 -8.00 -14.92
N ARG A 45 3.34 -7.07 -15.27
CA ARG A 45 1.94 -7.36 -15.63
C ARG A 45 1.71 -7.03 -17.09
N ILE A 46 1.20 -8.00 -17.84
CA ILE A 46 0.76 -7.83 -19.23
C ILE A 46 -0.76 -7.71 -19.29
N ASP A 47 -1.26 -7.01 -20.30
CA ASP A 47 -2.67 -7.03 -20.63
C ASP A 47 -3.03 -8.27 -21.48
N ARG A 48 -4.31 -8.38 -21.84
CA ARG A 48 -4.82 -9.48 -22.67
C ARG A 48 -4.23 -9.53 -24.08
N SER A 49 -3.61 -8.44 -24.55
CA SER A 49 -2.92 -8.38 -25.84
C SER A 49 -1.45 -8.81 -25.76
N GLY A 50 -0.97 -9.19 -24.57
CA GLY A 50 0.42 -9.57 -24.33
C GLY A 50 1.35 -8.39 -24.14
N VAL A 51 0.81 -7.17 -24.00
CA VAL A 51 1.59 -5.95 -23.88
C VAL A 51 1.85 -5.64 -22.41
N VAL A 52 3.11 -5.34 -22.07
CA VAL A 52 3.49 -4.93 -20.71
C VAL A 52 2.77 -3.65 -20.33
N VAL A 53 1.92 -3.73 -19.31
CA VAL A 53 1.16 -2.60 -18.74
C VAL A 53 2.02 -1.84 -17.73
N THR A 54 2.67 -2.57 -16.83
CA THR A 54 3.50 -2.01 -15.77
C THR A 54 4.52 -3.07 -15.29
N SER A 55 5.63 -2.59 -14.75
CA SER A 55 6.64 -3.41 -14.08
C SER A 55 6.86 -2.89 -12.67
N ILE A 56 7.21 -3.78 -11.75
CA ILE A 56 7.66 -3.45 -10.39
C ILE A 56 9.03 -4.08 -10.14
N VAL A 57 9.93 -3.35 -9.52
CA VAL A 57 11.22 -3.89 -9.07
C VAL A 57 10.97 -4.76 -7.84
N ASP A 58 11.35 -6.03 -7.96
CA ASP A 58 11.30 -7.02 -6.88
C ASP A 58 12.63 -7.05 -6.12
N GLN A 59 13.77 -7.06 -6.83
CA GLN A 59 15.09 -7.04 -6.20
C GLN A 59 16.06 -6.08 -6.88
N ILE A 60 16.89 -5.42 -6.06
CA ILE A 60 18.03 -4.62 -6.49
C ILE A 60 19.29 -5.26 -5.93
N LEU A 61 20.15 -5.72 -6.83
CA LEU A 61 21.36 -6.47 -6.50
C LEU A 61 22.59 -5.67 -6.94
N GLY A 62 23.67 -5.74 -6.17
CA GLY A 62 24.96 -5.16 -6.51
C GLY A 62 26.08 -5.74 -5.63
N PRO A 63 27.34 -5.33 -5.83
CA PRO A 63 28.45 -5.75 -4.98
C PRO A 63 28.17 -5.46 -3.49
N GLY A 64 27.87 -6.50 -2.70
CA GLY A 64 27.50 -6.39 -1.29
C GLY A 64 26.10 -5.80 -1.01
N LEU A 65 25.27 -5.63 -2.04
CA LEU A 65 23.92 -5.07 -1.96
C LEU A 65 22.87 -6.10 -2.36
N ASN A 66 21.88 -6.32 -1.50
CA ASN A 66 20.69 -7.09 -1.79
C ASN A 66 19.49 -6.40 -1.14
N ILE A 67 18.70 -5.70 -1.94
CA ILE A 67 17.45 -5.09 -1.50
C ILE A 67 16.30 -5.86 -2.11
N GLN A 68 15.42 -6.38 -1.27
CA GLN A 68 14.22 -7.11 -1.66
C GLN A 68 12.97 -6.28 -1.37
N ASN A 69 12.01 -6.31 -2.29
CA ASN A 69 10.72 -5.69 -2.10
C ASN A 69 9.92 -6.49 -1.07
N THR A 70 9.49 -5.80 -0.01
CA THR A 70 8.79 -6.42 1.13
C THR A 70 7.27 -6.50 0.93
N ASN A 71 6.72 -5.88 -0.11
CA ASN A 71 5.28 -5.87 -0.40
C ASN A 71 4.89 -7.08 -1.25
N LEU A 72 4.97 -8.29 -0.67
CA LEU A 72 4.71 -9.56 -1.38
C LEU A 72 3.32 -9.59 -2.05
N ASP A 73 2.29 -9.10 -1.36
CA ASP A 73 0.91 -9.03 -1.90
C ASP A 73 0.81 -8.19 -3.18
N VAL A 74 1.65 -7.15 -3.31
CA VAL A 74 1.72 -6.34 -4.54
C VAL A 74 2.39 -7.14 -5.65
N LEU A 75 3.46 -7.87 -5.34
CA LEU A 75 4.24 -8.63 -6.31
C LEU A 75 3.44 -9.75 -6.96
N ASP A 76 2.48 -10.36 -6.26
CA ASP A 76 1.62 -11.42 -6.80
C ASP A 76 0.73 -10.97 -7.96
N SER A 77 0.48 -9.66 -8.07
CA SER A 77 -0.21 -9.06 -9.22
C SER A 77 0.67 -8.96 -10.49
N PHE A 78 1.93 -9.38 -10.42
CA PHE A 78 2.95 -9.29 -11.47
C PHE A 78 3.59 -10.66 -11.71
N PRO A 79 2.95 -11.57 -12.46
CA PRO A 79 3.37 -12.98 -12.55
C PRO A 79 4.61 -13.22 -13.43
N ILE A 80 5.01 -12.27 -14.26
CA ILE A 80 6.13 -12.43 -15.19
C ILE A 80 7.41 -11.93 -14.52
N VAL A 81 8.45 -12.74 -14.47
CA VAL A 81 9.76 -12.33 -13.94
C VAL A 81 10.69 -11.98 -15.09
N VAL A 82 11.36 -10.84 -14.96
CA VAL A 82 12.35 -10.34 -15.92
C VAL A 82 13.57 -9.88 -15.16
N THR A 83 14.74 -10.23 -15.66
CA THR A 83 16.00 -9.75 -15.14
C THR A 83 16.52 -8.60 -16.00
N GLY A 84 17.27 -7.71 -15.37
CA GLY A 84 17.87 -6.57 -16.04
C GLY A 84 19.08 -6.07 -15.29
N TRP A 85 19.56 -4.92 -15.73
CA TRP A 85 20.68 -4.24 -15.10
C TRP A 85 20.20 -2.99 -14.41
N TRP A 86 21.00 -2.48 -13.48
CA TRP A 86 20.96 -1.07 -13.15
C TRP A 86 22.33 -0.45 -13.11
N LEU A 87 22.39 0.84 -13.45
CA LEU A 87 23.60 1.63 -13.47
C LEU A 87 23.33 3.02 -12.88
N ARG A 88 24.28 3.54 -12.13
CA ARG A 88 24.30 4.95 -11.73
C ARG A 88 24.83 5.79 -12.89
N LEU A 89 24.10 6.84 -13.26
CA LEU A 89 24.47 7.76 -14.32
C LEU A 89 24.76 9.16 -13.75
N PRO A 90 26.03 9.49 -13.50
CA PRO A 90 26.40 10.78 -12.94
C PRO A 90 26.21 11.95 -13.92
N SER A 91 26.16 11.69 -15.24
CA SER A 91 25.84 12.69 -16.27
C SER A 91 24.55 12.31 -16.98
N TRP A 92 23.44 12.95 -16.59
CA TRP A 92 22.12 12.77 -17.19
C TRP A 92 21.80 13.92 -18.16
N ASP A 93 21.51 13.59 -19.41
CA ASP A 93 21.01 14.53 -20.40
C ASP A 93 19.56 14.14 -20.78
N PRO A 94 18.54 14.86 -20.30
CA PRO A 94 17.15 14.54 -20.59
C PRO A 94 16.76 14.74 -22.07
N THR A 95 17.65 15.31 -22.89
CA THR A 95 17.41 15.51 -24.33
C THR A 95 17.90 14.33 -25.19
N GLU A 96 18.69 13.42 -24.63
CA GLU A 96 19.16 12.21 -25.32
C GLU A 96 18.00 11.27 -25.64
N THR A 97 17.93 10.77 -26.87
CA THR A 97 16.88 9.80 -27.25
C THR A 97 17.16 8.42 -26.65
N ALA A 98 16.11 7.60 -26.49
CA ALA A 98 16.26 6.24 -25.94
C ALA A 98 17.26 5.38 -26.74
N ASP A 99 17.29 5.50 -28.07
CA ASP A 99 18.23 4.76 -28.91
C ASP A 99 19.68 5.26 -28.74
N GLN A 100 19.90 6.57 -28.66
CA GLN A 100 21.23 7.14 -28.38
C GLN A 100 21.77 6.68 -27.02
N LEU A 101 20.91 6.72 -26.01
CA LEU A 101 21.21 6.24 -24.67
C LEU A 101 21.54 4.75 -24.67
N TRP A 102 20.80 3.92 -25.42
CA TRP A 102 21.11 2.50 -25.58
C TRP A 102 22.49 2.25 -26.20
N GLU A 103 22.81 2.92 -27.30
CA GLU A 103 24.11 2.79 -27.97
C GLU A 103 25.26 3.18 -27.04
N ARG A 104 25.06 4.21 -26.21
CA ARG A 104 26.05 4.64 -25.22
C ARG A 104 26.25 3.65 -24.08
N LEU A 105 25.18 3.01 -23.60
CA LEU A 105 25.23 2.16 -22.40
C LEU A 105 25.50 0.69 -22.68
N SER A 106 25.00 0.17 -23.81
CA SER A 106 25.04 -1.27 -24.13
C SER A 106 26.44 -1.91 -24.08
N PRO A 107 27.55 -1.23 -24.45
CA PRO A 107 28.89 -1.81 -24.36
C PRO A 107 29.38 -2.04 -22.92
N ALA A 108 28.80 -1.32 -21.94
CA ALA A 108 29.19 -1.36 -20.54
C ALA A 108 28.34 -2.32 -19.69
N LEU A 109 27.30 -2.93 -20.26
CA LEU A 109 26.42 -3.85 -19.53
C LEU A 109 27.13 -5.20 -19.31
N PRO A 110 27.27 -5.67 -18.06
CA PRO A 110 27.87 -6.97 -17.77
C PRO A 110 27.01 -8.12 -18.30
N ALA A 111 27.61 -9.29 -18.57
CA ALA A 111 26.85 -10.48 -18.94
C ALA A 111 25.93 -10.89 -17.78
N LEU A 112 24.68 -11.22 -18.09
CA LEU A 112 23.70 -11.64 -17.10
C LEU A 112 23.75 -13.17 -16.95
N GLU A 113 24.29 -13.66 -15.84
CA GLU A 113 24.23 -15.07 -15.49
C GLU A 113 22.93 -15.35 -14.73
N VAL A 114 21.94 -15.90 -15.43
CA VAL A 114 20.70 -16.37 -14.79
C VAL A 114 21.00 -17.74 -14.14
N SER A 115 20.98 -17.79 -12.81
CA SER A 115 21.02 -19.02 -12.04
C SER A 115 19.81 -19.05 -11.12
N GLY A 116 18.85 -19.93 -11.38
CA GLY A 116 17.71 -20.13 -10.47
C GLY A 116 16.81 -21.30 -10.87
N ASP A 117 16.40 -22.06 -9.86
CA ASP A 117 15.37 -23.10 -9.97
C ASP A 117 14.07 -22.51 -10.54
N LYS A 118 13.45 -23.25 -11.47
CA LYS A 118 12.22 -22.82 -12.15
C LYS A 118 11.03 -23.02 -11.23
N ASP A 119 10.44 -21.94 -10.74
CA ASP A 119 9.06 -21.98 -10.24
C ASP A 119 8.13 -22.21 -11.45
N PRO A 120 7.34 -23.31 -11.48
CA PRO A 120 6.47 -23.62 -12.60
C PRO A 120 5.33 -22.59 -12.82
N LEU A 121 5.08 -21.69 -11.87
CA LEU A 121 4.06 -20.63 -11.98
C LEU A 121 4.60 -19.30 -12.54
N ILE A 122 5.93 -19.19 -12.69
CA ILE A 122 6.57 -17.94 -13.12
C ILE A 122 6.99 -18.05 -14.59
N VAL A 123 6.52 -17.10 -15.41
CA VAL A 123 6.99 -16.96 -16.79
C VAL A 123 8.21 -16.06 -16.79
N GLU A 124 9.38 -16.64 -17.06
CA GLU A 124 10.62 -15.89 -17.24
C GLU A 124 10.72 -15.34 -18.67
N ALA A 125 10.95 -14.03 -18.82
CA ALA A 125 11.13 -13.43 -20.13
C ALA A 125 12.55 -13.65 -20.68
N ASP A 126 12.67 -13.96 -21.97
CA ASP A 126 13.97 -14.11 -22.64
C ASP A 126 14.67 -12.75 -22.81
N PRO A 127 15.89 -12.56 -22.27
CA PRO A 127 16.68 -11.34 -22.43
C PRO A 127 16.92 -10.91 -23.89
N ARG A 128 16.88 -11.87 -24.84
CA ARG A 128 17.01 -11.61 -26.29
C ARG A 128 15.76 -10.96 -26.89
N VAL A 129 14.63 -11.11 -26.22
CA VAL A 129 13.33 -10.52 -26.59
C VAL A 129 13.12 -9.22 -25.84
N LEU A 130 13.53 -9.15 -24.58
CA LEU A 130 13.31 -8.02 -23.69
C LEU A 130 14.55 -7.72 -22.86
N THR A 131 15.03 -6.48 -22.92
CA THR A 131 16.11 -5.99 -22.07
C THR A 131 15.62 -4.79 -21.26
N VAL A 132 15.91 -4.80 -19.96
CA VAL A 132 15.59 -3.71 -19.02
C VAL A 132 16.88 -3.19 -18.40
N VAL A 133 17.06 -1.86 -18.41
CA VAL A 133 18.16 -1.19 -17.70
C VAL A 133 17.58 -0.09 -16.84
N GLY A 134 17.68 -0.23 -15.51
CA GLY A 134 17.42 0.83 -14.54
C GLY A 134 18.57 1.82 -14.49
N LEU A 135 18.26 3.11 -14.47
CA LEU A 135 19.21 4.19 -14.50
C LEU A 135 18.95 5.07 -13.28
N LEU A 136 19.92 5.14 -12.38
CA LEU A 136 19.87 6.04 -11.24
C LEU A 136 20.53 7.36 -11.64
N VAL A 137 19.71 8.39 -11.87
CA VAL A 137 20.14 9.71 -12.37
C VAL A 137 19.96 10.77 -11.29
N GLU A 138 20.72 11.85 -11.36
CA GLU A 138 20.47 13.04 -10.53
C GLU A 138 19.40 13.91 -11.20
N ASP A 139 18.26 14.11 -10.53
CA ASP A 139 17.17 15.01 -10.96
C ASP A 139 16.54 15.68 -9.73
N GLU A 140 15.61 16.62 -9.92
CA GLU A 140 14.95 17.30 -8.81
C GLU A 140 14.06 16.33 -8.01
N ARG A 141 14.40 16.09 -6.74
CA ARG A 141 13.67 15.17 -5.85
C ARG A 141 12.74 15.90 -4.89
N ASP A 142 13.28 16.92 -4.23
CA ASP A 142 12.53 17.90 -3.45
C ASP A 142 12.64 19.25 -4.15
N TYR A 143 11.73 20.18 -3.84
CA TYR A 143 11.74 21.48 -4.50
C TYR A 143 13.12 22.17 -4.42
N GLY A 144 13.76 22.35 -5.58
CA GLY A 144 15.08 22.94 -5.73
C GLY A 144 16.24 22.10 -5.18
N GLN A 145 16.04 20.83 -4.81
CA GLN A 145 17.09 19.94 -4.31
C GLN A 145 17.27 18.75 -5.27
N PRO A 146 18.48 18.57 -5.83
CA PRO A 146 18.79 17.39 -6.62
C PRO A 146 18.85 16.15 -5.73
N GLY A 147 18.44 15.02 -6.28
CA GLY A 147 18.62 13.72 -5.67
C GLY A 147 18.49 12.58 -6.67
N PRO A 148 18.77 11.35 -6.22
CA PRO A 148 18.70 10.19 -7.08
C PRO A 148 17.25 9.90 -7.48
N CYS A 149 17.01 9.77 -8.78
CA CYS A 149 15.74 9.39 -9.37
C CYS A 149 15.94 8.20 -10.31
N TRP A 150 14.94 7.32 -10.37
CA TRP A 150 14.96 6.16 -11.25
C TRP A 150 14.39 6.48 -12.63
N MET A 151 15.14 6.11 -13.65
CA MET A 151 14.73 6.04 -15.05
C MET A 151 14.92 4.60 -15.54
N PHE A 152 14.19 4.18 -16.57
CA PHE A 152 14.30 2.83 -17.11
C PHE A 152 14.36 2.86 -18.62
N LEU A 153 15.39 2.24 -19.17
CA LEU A 153 15.52 2.00 -20.59
C LEU A 153 15.02 0.58 -20.89
N LEU A 154 13.99 0.48 -21.71
CA LEU A 154 13.39 -0.77 -22.13
C LEU A 154 13.68 -0.99 -23.61
N ARG A 155 14.26 -2.13 -23.95
CA ARG A 155 14.51 -2.54 -25.33
C ARG A 155 13.76 -3.82 -25.63
N VAL A 156 12.86 -3.76 -26.61
CA VAL A 156 11.95 -4.85 -26.97
C VAL A 156 12.21 -5.26 -28.41
N ARG A 157 12.32 -6.56 -28.67
CA ARG A 157 12.37 -7.07 -30.04
C ARG A 157 11.00 -6.88 -30.71
N THR A 158 10.95 -6.09 -31.77
CA THR A 158 9.71 -5.76 -32.50
C THR A 158 9.55 -6.59 -33.78
N GLY A 159 10.60 -7.27 -34.22
CA GLY A 159 10.53 -8.17 -35.37
C GLY A 159 11.89 -8.62 -35.86
N THR A 160 11.95 -8.89 -37.16
CA THR A 160 13.17 -9.24 -37.90
C THR A 160 13.19 -8.50 -39.23
N THR A 161 14.37 -8.08 -39.67
CA THR A 161 14.59 -7.57 -41.02
C THR A 161 14.39 -8.70 -42.04
N ARG A 162 14.34 -8.35 -43.33
CA ARG A 162 14.26 -9.33 -44.43
C ARG A 162 15.43 -10.32 -44.42
N ASP A 163 16.59 -9.89 -43.95
CA ASP A 163 17.81 -10.70 -43.87
C ASP A 163 17.90 -11.51 -42.56
N GLY A 164 16.83 -11.50 -41.75
CA GLY A 164 16.73 -12.27 -40.51
C GLY A 164 17.34 -11.59 -39.28
N ALA A 165 17.91 -10.39 -39.41
CA ALA A 165 18.47 -9.66 -38.27
C ALA A 165 17.34 -9.16 -37.33
N PRO A 166 17.50 -9.26 -36.00
CA PRO A 166 16.46 -8.80 -35.06
C PRO A 166 16.32 -7.27 -35.12
N VAL A 167 15.07 -6.79 -35.11
CA VAL A 167 14.74 -5.37 -34.99
C VAL A 167 14.26 -5.10 -33.57
N TYR A 168 14.76 -4.02 -32.99
CA TYR A 168 14.42 -3.60 -31.63
C TYR A 168 13.80 -2.21 -31.64
N GLY A 169 12.82 -2.01 -30.76
CA GLY A 169 12.38 -0.68 -30.35
C GLY A 169 12.89 -0.39 -28.95
N THR A 170 13.35 0.84 -28.72
CA THR A 170 13.84 1.29 -27.42
C THR A 170 12.92 2.39 -26.88
N VAL A 171 12.58 2.32 -25.60
CA VAL A 171 11.75 3.32 -24.94
C VAL A 171 12.32 3.68 -23.58
N LEU A 172 12.22 4.95 -23.23
CA LEU A 172 12.59 5.49 -21.94
C LEU A 172 11.33 5.66 -21.08
N LEU A 173 11.38 5.11 -19.86
CA LEU A 173 10.29 5.09 -18.89
C LEU A 173 10.75 5.76 -17.60
N ALA A 174 9.87 6.51 -16.95
CA ALA A 174 10.16 7.03 -15.62
C ALA A 174 9.92 5.96 -14.54
N GLY A 175 10.76 5.95 -13.53
CA GLY A 175 10.58 5.22 -12.29
C GLY A 175 9.57 5.93 -11.38
N LEU A 176 8.69 5.15 -10.74
CA LEU A 176 7.78 5.65 -9.71
C LEU A 176 8.19 5.00 -8.38
N GLU A 177 8.75 5.79 -7.47
CA GLU A 177 9.06 5.29 -6.13
C GLU A 177 7.77 5.01 -5.33
N LEU A 178 7.58 3.75 -4.93
CA LEU A 178 6.58 3.31 -3.96
C LEU A 178 6.98 3.81 -2.58
N ASN A 179 6.03 4.43 -1.88
CA ASN A 179 6.23 5.02 -0.55
C ASN A 179 7.22 6.18 -0.51
N ASP A 180 7.48 6.81 -1.66
CA ASP A 180 8.07 8.16 -1.71
C ASP A 180 7.29 9.06 -0.76
N SER A 181 7.97 9.51 0.28
CA SER A 181 7.39 9.65 1.61
C SER A 181 6.06 10.39 1.57
N THR A 182 5.01 9.75 2.08
CA THR A 182 3.74 10.41 2.42
C THR A 182 3.99 11.67 3.25
N SER A 183 5.09 11.74 4.02
CA SER A 183 5.54 12.95 4.72
C SER A 183 6.11 14.06 3.82
N THR A 184 6.64 13.77 2.63
CA THR A 184 7.08 14.81 1.68
C THR A 184 5.89 15.43 0.97
N ARG A 185 4.93 14.60 0.54
CA ARG A 185 3.74 15.04 -0.21
C ARG A 185 2.60 15.52 0.69
N THR A 186 2.52 15.01 1.91
CA THR A 186 1.57 15.41 2.94
C THR A 186 2.28 15.66 4.28
N PRO A 187 3.07 16.73 4.42
CA PRO A 187 3.86 17.00 5.64
C PRO A 187 3.02 17.07 6.92
N ILE A 188 1.76 17.50 6.82
CA ILE A 188 0.84 17.55 7.96
C ILE A 188 0.51 16.16 8.54
N ALA A 189 0.67 15.10 7.74
CA ALA A 189 0.42 13.71 8.13
C ALA A 189 1.65 12.97 8.65
N ALA A 190 2.84 13.60 8.68
CA ALA A 190 4.09 12.93 9.04
C ALA A 190 4.04 12.24 10.42
N GLY A 191 3.27 12.80 11.38
CA GLY A 191 3.09 12.23 12.71
C GLY A 191 1.99 11.16 12.84
N LEU A 192 1.45 10.66 11.74
CA LEU A 192 0.43 9.60 11.72
C LEU A 192 1.03 8.20 11.45
N ALA A 193 2.23 8.16 10.88
CA ALA A 193 2.92 6.92 10.49
C ALA A 193 3.16 5.96 11.67
N ASP A 194 3.40 6.50 12.87
CA ASP A 194 3.64 5.75 14.10
C ASP A 194 2.35 5.36 14.84
N LYS A 195 1.20 5.94 14.46
CA LYS A 195 -0.07 5.73 15.14
C LYS A 195 -0.70 4.40 14.77
N LYS A 196 -1.22 3.73 15.79
CA LYS A 196 -1.96 2.48 15.70
C LYS A 196 -3.44 2.75 15.83
N VAL A 197 -4.22 2.39 14.81
CA VAL A 197 -5.68 2.54 14.84
C VAL A 197 -6.34 1.17 14.73
N ALA A 198 -7.15 0.81 15.72
CA ALA A 198 -7.98 -0.38 15.67
C ALA A 198 -9.38 -0.02 15.20
N ILE A 199 -9.87 -0.69 14.16
CA ILE A 199 -11.20 -0.47 13.56
C ILE A 199 -12.02 -1.73 13.77
N VAL A 200 -13.12 -1.58 14.50
CA VAL A 200 -14.02 -2.68 14.86
C VAL A 200 -15.33 -2.52 14.10
N GLY A 201 -15.64 -3.49 13.24
CA GLY A 201 -16.64 -3.41 12.20
C GLY A 201 -16.08 -2.81 10.92
N VAL A 202 -15.83 -3.63 9.89
CA VAL A 202 -15.38 -3.20 8.54
C VAL A 202 -16.48 -3.37 7.49
N GLY A 203 -17.73 -3.29 7.93
CA GLY A 203 -18.92 -3.20 7.07
C GLY A 203 -19.05 -1.83 6.41
N ALA A 204 -20.26 -1.26 6.39
CA ALA A 204 -20.59 -0.13 5.53
C ALA A 204 -19.80 1.15 5.74
N ILE A 205 -19.41 1.44 6.98
CA ILE A 205 -18.69 2.66 7.32
C ILE A 205 -17.20 2.36 7.55
N GLY A 206 -16.89 1.29 8.29
CA GLY A 206 -15.53 1.01 8.72
C GLY A 206 -14.52 0.78 7.60
N HIS A 207 -14.93 0.19 6.47
CA HIS A 207 -14.00 -0.01 5.35
C HIS A 207 -13.56 1.30 4.68
N HIS A 208 -14.46 2.29 4.59
CA HIS A 208 -14.12 3.62 4.09
C HIS A 208 -13.14 4.30 5.05
N ILE A 209 -13.42 4.23 6.35
CA ILE A 209 -12.52 4.76 7.38
C ILE A 209 -11.13 4.14 7.28
N ALA A 210 -11.03 2.82 7.15
CA ALA A 210 -9.75 2.13 7.02
C ALA A 210 -8.96 2.61 5.78
N ALA A 211 -9.63 2.70 4.63
CA ALA A 211 -9.01 3.19 3.40
C ALA A 211 -8.57 4.65 3.50
N ASP A 212 -9.38 5.51 4.09
CA ASP A 212 -9.07 6.94 4.22
C ASP A 212 -7.98 7.19 5.26
N LEU A 213 -7.91 6.40 6.34
CA LEU A 213 -6.80 6.44 7.29
C LEU A 213 -5.48 5.99 6.65
N ALA A 214 -5.51 4.91 5.86
CA ALA A 214 -4.33 4.46 5.11
C ALA A 214 -3.84 5.56 4.14
N ARG A 215 -4.76 6.19 3.38
CA ARG A 215 -4.45 7.31 2.46
C ARG A 215 -3.89 8.53 3.16
N THR A 216 -4.33 8.79 4.39
CA THR A 216 -3.87 9.93 5.20
C THR A 216 -2.56 9.65 5.95
N GLY A 217 -1.93 8.49 5.75
CA GLY A 217 -0.61 8.19 6.30
C GLY A 217 -0.61 7.42 7.62
N VAL A 218 -1.75 6.88 8.06
CA VAL A 218 -1.77 5.90 9.14
C VAL A 218 -1.27 4.57 8.62
N HIS A 219 -0.08 4.15 9.07
CA HIS A 219 0.55 2.93 8.56
C HIS A 219 0.28 1.69 9.40
N ARG A 220 -0.37 1.80 10.58
CA ARG A 220 -0.67 0.64 11.44
C ARG A 220 -2.17 0.57 11.70
N LEU A 221 -2.82 -0.35 11.00
CA LEU A 221 -4.26 -0.59 11.11
C LEU A 221 -4.51 -2.00 11.64
N ASP A 222 -5.45 -2.15 12.56
CA ASP A 222 -5.96 -3.44 12.99
C ASP A 222 -7.45 -3.53 12.70
N LEU A 223 -7.85 -4.47 11.85
CA LEU A 223 -9.21 -4.66 11.40
C LEU A 223 -9.84 -5.81 12.18
N VAL A 224 -10.98 -5.56 12.85
CA VAL A 224 -11.70 -6.56 13.63
C VAL A 224 -13.15 -6.63 13.15
N ASP A 225 -13.60 -7.79 12.70
CA ASP A 225 -14.98 -8.06 12.27
C ASP A 225 -15.19 -9.58 12.31
N CYS A 226 -16.43 -10.06 12.35
CA CYS A 226 -16.73 -11.50 12.35
C CYS A 226 -17.55 -11.95 11.13
N ASP A 227 -17.82 -11.04 10.21
CA ASP A 227 -18.60 -11.32 9.02
C ASP A 227 -17.72 -11.75 7.84
N TRP A 228 -18.37 -12.45 6.92
CA TRP A 228 -17.85 -12.84 5.62
C TRP A 228 -18.28 -11.84 4.55
N VAL A 229 -17.54 -11.78 3.45
CA VAL A 229 -17.91 -11.00 2.28
C VAL A 229 -19.12 -11.66 1.60
N ASP A 230 -20.23 -10.93 1.58
CA ASP A 230 -21.44 -11.29 0.85
C ASP A 230 -21.57 -10.41 -0.41
N PRO A 231 -21.58 -11.00 -1.63
CA PRO A 231 -21.72 -10.24 -2.88
C PRO A 231 -23.00 -9.41 -2.96
N ASN A 232 -24.04 -9.72 -2.18
CA ASN A 232 -25.27 -8.95 -2.13
C ASN A 232 -25.14 -7.66 -1.32
N THR A 233 -24.13 -7.55 -0.46
CA THR A 233 -23.89 -6.37 0.39
C THR A 233 -22.89 -5.38 -0.22
N ARG A 234 -22.31 -5.69 -1.38
CA ARG A 234 -21.25 -4.92 -2.08
C ARG A 234 -21.56 -3.44 -2.32
N ALA A 235 -22.84 -3.06 -2.45
CA ALA A 235 -23.23 -1.68 -2.66
C ALA A 235 -22.94 -0.79 -1.44
N ARG A 236 -22.73 -1.41 -0.28
CA ARG A 236 -22.54 -0.76 1.01
C ARG A 236 -21.48 -1.44 1.86
N SER A 237 -20.57 -2.24 1.31
CA SER A 237 -19.51 -2.91 2.07
C SER A 237 -18.36 -3.22 1.14
N TYR A 238 -17.13 -3.20 1.67
CA TYR A 238 -15.98 -3.68 0.92
C TYR A 238 -16.13 -5.17 0.61
N GLY A 239 -15.81 -5.57 -0.63
CA GLY A 239 -15.92 -6.95 -1.08
C GLY A 239 -16.17 -7.05 -2.57
N PRO A 240 -15.13 -7.08 -3.42
CA PRO A 240 -15.31 -7.51 -4.80
C PRO A 240 -15.88 -8.94 -4.82
N VAL A 241 -16.60 -9.30 -5.89
CA VAL A 241 -17.22 -10.63 -6.03
C VAL A 241 -16.17 -11.75 -5.93
N SER A 242 -14.92 -11.48 -6.34
CA SER A 242 -13.79 -12.40 -6.19
C SER A 242 -13.46 -12.76 -4.74
N HIS A 243 -13.87 -11.95 -3.77
CA HIS A 243 -13.64 -12.21 -2.33
C HIS A 243 -14.86 -12.81 -1.63
N ALA A 244 -15.93 -13.16 -2.35
CA ALA A 244 -17.13 -13.76 -1.75
C ALA A 244 -16.76 -14.99 -0.89
N GLY A 245 -17.23 -15.02 0.35
CA GLY A 245 -16.92 -16.08 1.32
C GLY A 245 -15.59 -15.94 2.07
N MET A 246 -14.75 -14.95 1.76
CA MET A 246 -13.60 -14.57 2.60
C MET A 246 -14.07 -13.79 3.83
N SER A 247 -13.30 -13.80 4.92
CA SER A 247 -13.51 -12.86 6.02
C SER A 247 -13.42 -11.43 5.50
N LYS A 248 -14.32 -10.54 5.93
CA LYS A 248 -14.27 -9.13 5.51
C LYS A 248 -12.96 -8.46 5.89
N THR A 249 -12.40 -8.79 7.06
CA THR A 249 -11.12 -8.23 7.51
C THR A 249 -9.98 -8.66 6.59
N ALA A 250 -9.94 -9.93 6.20
CA ALA A 250 -8.90 -10.46 5.32
C ALA A 250 -8.97 -9.83 3.92
N ALA A 251 -10.18 -9.77 3.36
CA ALA A 251 -10.43 -9.16 2.05
C ALA A 251 -10.02 -7.67 2.03
N LEU A 252 -10.36 -6.91 3.08
CA LEU A 252 -9.98 -5.50 3.16
C LEU A 252 -8.48 -5.33 3.44
N ALA A 253 -7.86 -6.20 4.25
CA ALA A 253 -6.43 -6.16 4.51
C ALA A 253 -5.62 -6.39 3.23
N GLU A 254 -6.00 -7.38 2.42
CA GLU A 254 -5.40 -7.64 1.11
C GLU A 254 -5.50 -6.42 0.19
N HIS A 255 -6.68 -5.77 0.16
CA HIS A 255 -6.87 -4.55 -0.60
C HIS A 255 -5.93 -3.42 -0.18
N LEU A 256 -5.90 -3.13 1.13
CA LEU A 256 -5.10 -2.03 1.67
C LEU A 256 -3.60 -2.27 1.44
N ARG A 257 -3.13 -3.51 1.60
CA ARG A 257 -1.74 -3.89 1.30
C ARG A 257 -1.44 -3.78 -0.19
N GLY A 258 -2.36 -4.20 -1.06
CA GLY A 258 -2.25 -4.06 -2.51
C GLY A 258 -2.16 -2.61 -2.99
N THR A 259 -2.72 -1.66 -2.24
CA THR A 259 -2.55 -0.22 -2.52
C THR A 259 -1.20 0.35 -2.03
N ALA A 260 -0.44 -0.40 -1.24
CA ALA A 260 0.79 0.02 -0.58
C ALA A 260 0.64 1.28 0.32
N LEU A 261 -0.58 1.57 0.80
CA LEU A 261 -0.84 2.77 1.62
C LEU A 261 -0.61 2.53 3.12
N ALA A 262 -0.86 1.31 3.60
CA ALA A 262 -0.65 0.93 5.00
C ALA A 262 0.62 0.06 5.13
N GLY A 263 1.49 0.39 6.08
CA GLY A 263 2.72 -0.38 6.33
C GLY A 263 2.47 -1.71 7.06
N SER A 264 1.43 -1.78 7.88
CA SER A 264 1.03 -2.97 8.63
C SER A 264 -0.49 -2.97 8.79
N VAL A 265 -1.12 -4.07 8.37
CA VAL A 265 -2.57 -4.29 8.51
C VAL A 265 -2.82 -5.62 9.21
N GLY A 266 -3.23 -5.58 10.48
CA GLY A 266 -3.74 -6.72 11.21
C GLY A 266 -5.17 -7.06 10.80
N SER A 267 -5.50 -8.35 10.73
CA SER A 267 -6.81 -8.84 10.31
C SER A 267 -7.29 -9.87 11.32
N TRP A 268 -8.43 -9.61 11.96
CA TRP A 268 -8.94 -10.41 13.06
C TRP A 268 -10.41 -10.78 12.83
N ASP A 269 -10.65 -12.05 12.49
CA ASP A 269 -11.99 -12.62 12.35
C ASP A 269 -12.55 -13.00 13.73
N ILE A 270 -12.99 -12.00 14.49
CA ILE A 270 -13.41 -12.15 15.89
C ILE A 270 -14.67 -11.33 16.15
N ASN A 271 -15.67 -12.00 16.76
CA ASN A 271 -16.82 -11.30 17.31
C ASN A 271 -16.44 -10.65 18.64
N VAL A 272 -16.32 -9.32 18.63
CA VAL A 272 -15.91 -8.54 19.81
C VAL A 272 -16.90 -8.66 20.98
N THR A 273 -18.17 -9.01 20.76
CA THR A 273 -19.11 -9.21 21.88
C THR A 273 -18.73 -10.40 22.75
N ARG A 274 -17.89 -11.30 22.23
CA ARG A 274 -17.40 -12.52 22.92
C ARG A 274 -15.97 -12.37 23.44
N LEU A 275 -15.42 -11.16 23.47
CA LEU A 275 -14.00 -10.92 23.76
C LEU A 275 -13.56 -11.42 25.15
N PHE A 276 -14.49 -11.47 26.11
CA PHE A 276 -14.25 -11.93 27.49
C PHE A 276 -14.90 -13.29 27.81
N GLU A 277 -15.48 -13.96 26.81
CA GLU A 277 -16.03 -15.30 26.98
C GLU A 277 -14.89 -16.34 27.00
N HIS A 278 -14.97 -17.31 27.90
CA HIS A 278 -14.04 -18.45 27.92
C HIS A 278 -14.38 -19.40 26.76
N ASP A 279 -13.34 -19.88 26.07
CA ASP A 279 -13.47 -20.88 25.01
C ASP A 279 -12.60 -22.09 25.34
N ASP A 280 -13.15 -23.29 25.16
CA ASP A 280 -12.40 -24.55 25.30
C ASP A 280 -11.40 -24.71 24.15
N ASP A 281 -11.66 -24.04 23.01
CA ASP A 281 -10.71 -23.97 21.90
C ASP A 281 -9.56 -22.99 22.21
N SER A 282 -8.37 -23.56 22.40
CA SER A 282 -7.19 -22.80 22.78
C SER A 282 -6.74 -21.77 21.73
N ASP A 283 -7.06 -21.98 20.45
CA ASP A 283 -6.70 -21.07 19.36
C ASP A 283 -7.64 -19.86 19.30
N THR A 284 -8.95 -20.09 19.42
CA THR A 284 -9.95 -19.02 19.55
C THR A 284 -9.66 -18.14 20.76
N GLU A 285 -9.39 -18.73 21.93
CA GLU A 285 -9.03 -18.00 23.14
C GLU A 285 -7.73 -17.18 22.96
N ARG A 286 -6.71 -17.77 22.30
CA ARG A 286 -5.46 -17.07 21.99
C ARG A 286 -5.71 -15.87 21.07
N ASN A 287 -6.57 -15.99 20.07
CA ASN A 287 -6.90 -14.92 19.14
C ASN A 287 -7.68 -13.79 19.82
N ARG A 288 -8.67 -14.11 20.67
CA ARG A 288 -9.37 -13.11 21.50
C ARG A 288 -8.40 -12.30 22.37
N ARG A 289 -7.45 -12.97 23.03
CA ARG A 289 -6.40 -12.29 23.82
C ARG A 289 -5.49 -11.41 22.97
N ARG A 290 -5.20 -11.79 21.72
CA ARG A 290 -4.44 -10.94 20.79
C ARG A 290 -5.24 -9.69 20.41
N VAL A 291 -6.51 -9.84 20.05
CA VAL A 291 -7.40 -8.70 19.74
C VAL A 291 -7.52 -7.76 20.94
N LEU A 292 -7.71 -8.28 22.15
CA LEU A 292 -7.78 -7.47 23.36
C LEU A 292 -6.49 -6.64 23.56
N ARG A 293 -5.31 -7.25 23.38
CA ARG A 293 -4.03 -6.51 23.45
C ARG A 293 -3.93 -5.45 22.36
N THR A 294 -4.28 -5.78 21.13
CA THR A 294 -4.33 -4.83 20.01
C THR A 294 -5.20 -3.62 20.33
N LEU A 295 -6.40 -3.83 20.90
CA LEU A 295 -7.30 -2.75 21.30
C LEU A 295 -6.69 -1.89 22.42
N MET A 296 -6.05 -2.49 23.41
CA MET A 296 -5.40 -1.76 24.51
C MET A 296 -4.14 -0.98 24.09
N ASP A 297 -3.45 -1.46 23.06
CA ASP A 297 -2.23 -0.85 22.51
C ASP A 297 -2.52 0.19 21.43
N ALA A 298 -3.78 0.37 21.01
CA ALA A 298 -4.18 1.31 19.98
C ALA A 298 -4.17 2.76 20.50
N ASP A 299 -3.69 3.68 19.66
CA ASP A 299 -3.77 5.12 19.91
C ASP A 299 -5.19 5.67 19.69
N LEU A 300 -6.00 4.95 18.92
CA LEU A 300 -7.41 5.22 18.67
C LEU A 300 -8.15 3.92 18.38
N ILE A 301 -9.28 3.71 19.06
CA ILE A 301 -10.24 2.65 18.73
C ILE A 301 -11.39 3.31 17.97
N ILE A 302 -11.79 2.73 16.84
CA ILE A 302 -12.96 3.16 16.06
C ILE A 302 -14.00 2.04 16.10
N ASP A 303 -15.14 2.32 16.72
CA ASP A 303 -16.32 1.46 16.71
C ASP A 303 -17.23 1.86 15.54
N ALA A 304 -17.25 1.02 14.51
CA ALA A 304 -18.16 1.11 13.37
C ALA A 304 -19.06 -0.14 13.26
N THR A 305 -19.31 -0.82 14.38
CA THR A 305 -20.09 -2.07 14.43
C THR A 305 -21.59 -1.84 14.31
N ALA A 306 -22.06 -0.65 14.71
CA ALA A 306 -23.48 -0.35 14.93
C ALA A 306 -24.20 -1.36 15.86
N ASN A 307 -23.44 -2.07 16.71
CA ASN A 307 -23.96 -3.05 17.65
C ASN A 307 -23.77 -2.54 19.09
N PRO A 308 -24.85 -2.26 19.84
CA PRO A 308 -24.73 -1.68 21.18
C PRO A 308 -23.96 -2.57 22.17
N ASN A 309 -24.01 -3.91 22.01
CA ASN A 309 -23.24 -4.82 22.85
C ASN A 309 -21.74 -4.71 22.55
N ALA A 310 -21.38 -4.60 21.28
CA ALA A 310 -19.99 -4.37 20.87
C ALA A 310 -19.51 -2.99 21.38
N THR A 311 -20.32 -1.95 21.22
CA THR A 311 -20.03 -0.61 21.74
C THR A 311 -19.78 -0.64 23.25
N ALA A 312 -20.58 -1.36 24.03
CA ALA A 312 -20.39 -1.48 25.48
C ALA A 312 -19.06 -2.15 25.85
N ILE A 313 -18.70 -3.24 25.16
CA ILE A 313 -17.40 -3.93 25.35
C ILE A 313 -16.24 -3.00 24.98
N LEU A 314 -16.31 -2.33 23.83
CA LEU A 314 -15.27 -1.41 23.38
C LEU A 314 -15.12 -0.21 24.30
N ASN A 315 -16.23 0.32 24.83
CA ASN A 315 -16.21 1.38 25.83
C ASN A 315 -15.50 0.92 27.10
N ALA A 316 -15.79 -0.29 27.60
CA ALA A 316 -15.10 -0.85 28.77
C ALA A 316 -13.58 -1.01 28.54
N VAL A 317 -13.16 -1.44 27.35
CA VAL A 317 -11.74 -1.51 26.98
C VAL A 317 -11.13 -0.11 26.91
N ALA A 318 -11.76 0.81 26.18
CA ALA A 318 -11.28 2.17 25.93
C ALA A 318 -11.08 2.99 27.21
N LEU A 319 -11.99 2.85 28.19
CA LEU A 319 -11.92 3.58 29.46
C LEU A 319 -10.60 3.37 30.23
N ASN A 320 -9.84 2.31 29.93
CA ASN A 320 -8.54 2.08 30.54
C ASN A 320 -7.42 2.96 29.97
N ARG A 321 -7.51 3.43 28.71
CA ARG A 321 -6.39 4.17 28.10
C ARG A 321 -6.66 4.89 26.78
N SER A 322 -7.45 4.29 25.89
CA SER A 322 -7.49 4.73 24.49
C SER A 322 -8.74 5.56 24.20
N PRO A 323 -8.63 6.66 23.44
CA PRO A 323 -9.79 7.33 22.87
C PRO A 323 -10.63 6.34 22.04
N LEU A 324 -11.95 6.44 22.16
CA LEU A 324 -12.91 5.65 21.39
C LEU A 324 -13.76 6.58 20.52
N LEU A 325 -13.65 6.44 19.20
CA LEU A 325 -14.53 7.08 18.25
C LEU A 325 -15.63 6.10 17.85
N THR A 326 -16.87 6.36 18.25
CA THR A 326 -18.03 5.57 17.79
C THR A 326 -18.70 6.28 16.63
N VAL A 327 -19.03 5.51 15.59
CA VAL A 327 -19.76 5.97 14.41
C VAL A 327 -20.86 4.97 14.07
N ALA A 328 -22.08 5.48 13.89
CA ALA A 328 -23.20 4.64 13.45
C ALA A 328 -24.20 5.45 12.64
N GLY A 329 -24.82 4.79 11.67
CA GLY A 329 -25.99 5.29 10.95
C GLY A 329 -27.29 4.76 11.57
N THR A 330 -28.39 5.49 11.41
CA THR A 330 -29.72 4.99 11.71
C THR A 330 -30.19 4.00 10.64
N PRO A 331 -31.18 3.13 10.92
CA PRO A 331 -31.79 2.30 9.89
C PRO A 331 -32.20 3.11 8.65
N GLY A 332 -31.78 2.64 7.47
CA GLY A 332 -32.00 3.33 6.20
C GLY A 332 -31.05 4.52 5.92
N LEU A 333 -30.06 4.78 6.79
CA LEU A 333 -29.06 5.85 6.64
C LEU A 333 -29.65 7.27 6.55
N TRP A 334 -30.79 7.52 7.21
CA TRP A 334 -31.45 8.83 7.25
C TRP A 334 -30.75 9.83 8.17
N GLY A 335 -29.88 9.31 9.05
CA GLY A 335 -29.07 10.07 9.98
C GLY A 335 -28.03 9.17 10.63
N GLY A 336 -27.33 9.70 11.62
CA GLY A 336 -26.30 8.97 12.33
C GLY A 336 -25.65 9.81 13.41
N TRP A 337 -24.64 9.27 14.05
CA TRP A 337 -23.81 10.00 14.99
C TRP A 337 -22.34 9.63 14.83
N VAL A 338 -21.50 10.58 15.25
CA VAL A 338 -20.08 10.39 15.50
C VAL A 338 -19.82 10.96 16.89
N ALA A 339 -19.26 10.17 17.79
CA ALA A 339 -18.92 10.62 19.13
C ALA A 339 -17.51 10.15 19.50
N LEU A 340 -16.73 11.05 20.09
CA LEU A 340 -15.39 10.76 20.59
C LEU A 340 -15.42 10.72 22.12
N VAL A 341 -15.14 9.55 22.67
CA VAL A 341 -14.88 9.36 24.10
C VAL A 341 -13.39 9.53 24.35
N ARG A 342 -13.03 10.47 25.22
CA ARG A 342 -11.70 10.62 25.79
C ARG A 342 -11.75 10.23 27.26
N PRO A 343 -11.21 9.06 27.65
CA PRO A 343 -11.22 8.61 29.04
C PRO A 343 -10.73 9.70 30.00
N GLY A 344 -11.51 9.96 31.05
CA GLY A 344 -11.22 11.00 32.06
C GLY A 344 -11.44 12.45 31.63
N GLN A 345 -11.85 12.72 30.37
CA GLN A 345 -12.06 14.08 29.86
C GLN A 345 -13.49 14.34 29.35
N THR A 346 -14.15 13.33 28.76
CA THR A 346 -15.52 13.44 28.24
C THR A 346 -16.43 12.37 28.85
N GLY A 347 -17.74 12.52 28.67
CA GLY A 347 -18.69 11.43 28.93
C GLY A 347 -18.39 10.22 28.03
N CYS A 348 -18.60 9.01 28.56
CA CYS A 348 -18.44 7.75 27.84
C CYS A 348 -19.74 7.35 27.13
N THR A 349 -19.75 6.24 26.39
CA THR A 349 -20.96 5.81 25.67
C THR A 349 -22.10 5.44 26.62
N GLU A 350 -21.78 4.96 27.83
CA GLU A 350 -22.77 4.69 28.89
C GLU A 350 -23.39 5.99 29.41
N CYS A 351 -22.58 7.05 29.60
CA CYS A 351 -23.11 8.37 29.96
C CYS A 351 -24.09 8.88 28.90
N LEU A 352 -23.78 8.68 27.61
CA LEU A 352 -24.66 9.04 26.51
C LEU A 352 -25.95 8.19 26.50
N ALA A 353 -25.85 6.89 26.81
CA ALA A 353 -27.00 6.01 26.93
C ALA A 353 -27.94 6.44 28.05
N HIS A 354 -27.41 6.73 29.24
CA HIS A 354 -28.18 7.29 30.36
C HIS A 354 -28.83 8.62 30.01
N HIS A 355 -28.09 9.56 29.43
CA HIS A 355 -28.65 10.84 28.99
C HIS A 355 -29.81 10.64 28.00
N ARG A 356 -29.69 9.73 27.03
CA ARG A 356 -30.77 9.42 26.10
C ARG A 356 -31.97 8.77 26.80
N ALA A 357 -31.75 7.90 27.78
CA ALA A 357 -32.82 7.27 28.55
C ALA A 357 -33.57 8.30 29.41
N ASP A 358 -32.85 9.21 30.07
CA ASP A 358 -33.42 10.29 30.88
C ASP A 358 -34.28 11.26 30.05
N HIS A 359 -33.95 11.42 28.76
CA HIS A 359 -34.68 12.27 27.81
C HIS A 359 -35.61 11.50 26.87
N ALA A 360 -35.80 10.19 27.05
CA ALA A 360 -36.69 9.38 26.23
C ALA A 360 -38.20 9.69 26.47
N THR A 361 -38.52 10.47 27.50
CA THR A 361 -39.89 10.81 27.94
C THR A 361 -40.46 12.12 27.37
N LEU A 362 -40.09 12.51 26.14
CA LEU A 362 -40.71 13.66 25.45
C LEU A 362 -41.14 13.34 24.00
N ARG A 363 -41.78 12.19 23.80
CA ARG A 363 -42.58 11.91 22.60
C ARG A 363 -43.80 11.05 22.97
N ASP A 364 -44.83 11.73 23.47
CA ASP A 364 -46.23 11.33 23.23
C ASP A 364 -46.68 11.88 21.87
#